data_AF-A0A087VMM6-F1
#
_entry.id   AF-A0A087VMM6-F1
#
_cell.length_a   1.000
_cell.length_b   1.000
_cell.length_c   1.000
_cell.angle_alpha   90.00
_cell.angle_beta   90.00
_cell.angle_gamma   90.00
#
_symmetry.space_group_name_H-M   'P 1'
#
loop_
_entity.id
_entity.type
_entity.pdbx_description
1 polymer ?
#
loop_
_entity_poly.entity_id
_entity_poly.type
_entity_poly.pdbx_seq_one_letter_code
_entity_poly.pdbx_strand_id
1 'polypeptide(L)'
;QVVRPCTSSERTAVLLKILDFTHNDLQKVLVFTNSVNEAEMVHKALKSNSIISLKIHEGSEFDFKYILEQWTKKYSSGTRVVIVLTDDCMQSLGITDATCVIHFSFPSPRIFGQRLHSMSDNFCNVIKDSSVDQEYTKARSVFLLTEDNACHALGILRYLQHAEAEIPPELYDYSAKTLEAEEDKKLSRPLCAYLKTFGICKNRTVCPDRHQVNLQIDVPQNIPDKITQTPGCVTMLPLHIVNATNYFGRIVDKQKDQYTILAEEINEYFKKPCNKISVKNVEKLAFYGLCEKTLFHRVQVVDISPKEEENLFFNVKIKYIDEGRTSQVQSYQLLHLPARFQCLPPQAVEFVVCRVKPIDNEIEWDPKVTHYINDKIKGKLHEAKIVHTLGNTAWVDPMVGIELLSDLKMSVNEYNVRSEILSTGLGTDNPEHITQLQKL
;
A
#
# COMPACT_ATOMS: atom_id res chain seq x y z
N GLN A 1 14.03 9.58 22.23
CA GLN A 1 14.15 8.13 21.98
C GLN A 1 15.39 7.88 21.12
N VAL A 2 15.94 6.66 21.12
CA VAL A 2 17.16 6.31 20.36
C VAL A 2 16.94 5.00 19.63
N VAL A 3 17.29 4.93 18.33
CA VAL A 3 17.22 3.70 17.55
C VAL A 3 18.63 3.26 17.17
N ARG A 4 18.93 1.99 17.36
CA ARG A 4 20.22 1.38 17.01
C ARG A 4 19.97 0.19 16.08
N PRO A 5 20.10 0.39 14.75
CA PRO A 5 20.14 -0.72 13.80
C PRO A 5 21.36 -1.60 14.06
N CYS A 6 21.17 -2.92 14.11
CA CYS A 6 22.23 -3.91 14.27
C CYS A 6 21.79 -5.28 13.74
N THR A 7 22.72 -6.20 13.52
CA THR A 7 22.33 -7.58 13.18
C THR A 7 21.87 -8.34 14.43
N SER A 8 21.09 -9.41 14.26
CA SER A 8 20.61 -10.24 15.38
C SER A 8 21.76 -10.85 16.17
N SER A 9 22.88 -11.19 15.50
CA SER A 9 24.11 -11.70 16.12
C SER A 9 24.90 -10.65 16.91
N GLU A 10 24.87 -9.38 16.49
CA GLU A 10 25.57 -8.28 17.18
C GLU A 10 24.74 -7.65 18.31
N ARG A 11 23.45 -7.98 18.41
CA ARG A 11 22.49 -7.34 19.31
C ARG A 11 22.98 -7.27 20.77
N THR A 12 23.58 -8.33 21.27
CA THR A 12 24.17 -8.37 22.62
C THR A 12 25.38 -7.44 22.76
N ALA A 13 26.26 -7.38 21.75
CA ALA A 13 27.40 -6.47 21.77
C ALA A 13 26.96 -5.01 21.74
N VAL A 14 25.91 -4.69 20.97
CA VAL A 14 25.31 -3.35 20.92
C VAL A 14 24.66 -2.98 22.25
N LEU A 15 23.94 -3.91 22.90
CA LEU A 15 23.41 -3.71 24.25
C LEU A 15 24.53 -3.34 25.23
N LEU A 16 25.63 -4.10 25.24
CA LEU A 16 26.78 -3.84 26.11
C LEU A 16 27.36 -2.44 25.85
N LYS A 17 27.53 -2.06 24.58
CA LYS A 17 28.01 -0.74 24.19
C LYS A 17 27.08 0.38 24.65
N ILE A 18 25.75 0.18 24.59
CA ILE A 18 24.76 1.16 25.10
C ILE A 18 24.91 1.33 26.61
N LEU A 19 25.10 0.23 27.32
CA LEU A 19 25.28 0.23 28.77
C LEU A 19 26.65 0.76 29.20
N ASP A 20 27.65 0.77 28.32
CA ASP A 20 28.99 1.27 28.62
C ASP A 20 29.01 2.82 28.76
N PHE A 21 28.19 3.53 27.97
CA PHE A 21 28.14 5.01 27.96
C PHE A 21 27.83 5.63 29.34
N THR A 22 28.87 6.19 29.96
CA THR A 22 28.88 6.85 31.27
C THR A 22 28.23 8.23 31.19
N HIS A 23 26.97 8.33 31.63
CA HIS A 23 26.47 9.61 32.16
C HIS A 23 26.65 9.58 33.68
N ASN A 24 26.95 10.74 34.28
CA ASN A 24 27.30 10.87 35.70
C ASN A 24 26.13 10.59 36.67
N ASP A 25 24.92 10.37 36.16
CA ASP A 25 23.71 10.13 36.94
C ASP A 25 23.41 8.64 37.18
N LEU A 26 22.69 8.35 38.27
CA LEU A 26 22.15 7.02 38.56
C LEU A 26 21.25 6.53 37.42
N GLN A 27 21.69 5.49 36.71
CA GLN A 27 20.90 4.87 35.64
C GLN A 27 20.16 3.63 36.15
N LYS A 28 18.85 3.79 36.29
CA LYS A 28 17.87 2.71 36.45
C LYS A 28 17.45 2.23 35.06
N VAL A 29 17.87 1.02 34.68
CA VAL A 29 17.71 0.48 33.32
C VAL A 29 16.85 -0.78 33.33
N LEU A 30 15.82 -0.80 32.48
CA LEU A 30 15.04 -1.98 32.18
C LEU A 30 15.38 -2.50 30.78
N VAL A 31 15.68 -3.80 30.66
CA VAL A 31 15.98 -4.46 29.38
C VAL A 31 14.89 -5.48 29.09
N PHE A 32 14.02 -5.18 28.14
CA PHE A 32 12.86 -6.00 27.79
C PHE A 32 13.17 -7.04 26.71
N THR A 33 12.83 -8.29 27.00
CA THR A 33 12.97 -9.44 26.10
C THR A 33 11.61 -10.08 25.82
N ASN A 34 11.48 -10.79 24.70
CA ASN A 34 10.22 -11.45 24.32
C ASN A 34 10.14 -12.92 24.76
N SER A 35 11.19 -13.47 25.37
CA SER A 35 11.19 -14.85 25.86
C SER A 35 12.10 -15.05 27.07
N VAL A 36 11.83 -16.12 27.83
CA VAL A 36 12.64 -16.58 28.95
C VAL A 36 14.09 -16.85 28.51
N ASN A 37 14.26 -17.57 27.39
CA ASN A 37 15.59 -17.89 26.86
C ASN A 37 16.40 -16.64 26.54
N GLU A 38 15.75 -15.61 25.98
CA GLU A 38 16.41 -14.35 25.67
C GLU A 38 16.76 -13.58 26.95
N ALA A 39 15.89 -13.56 27.96
CA ALA A 39 16.18 -12.96 29.26
C ALA A 39 17.41 -13.60 29.92
N GLU A 40 17.48 -14.94 29.90
CA GLU A 40 18.61 -15.71 30.42
C GLU A 40 19.92 -15.42 29.68
N MET A 41 19.86 -15.40 28.35
CA MET A 41 21.01 -15.09 27.50
C MET A 41 21.55 -13.69 27.77
N VAL A 42 20.67 -12.69 27.80
CA VAL A 42 21.04 -11.28 28.05
C VAL A 42 21.65 -11.15 29.44
N HIS A 43 21.00 -11.70 30.47
CA HIS A 43 21.50 -11.66 31.85
C HIS A 43 22.88 -12.32 32.00
N LYS A 44 23.09 -13.47 31.35
CA LYS A 44 24.40 -14.13 31.33
C LYS A 44 25.47 -13.26 30.68
N ALA A 45 25.15 -12.62 29.55
CA ALA A 45 26.08 -11.73 28.85
C ALA A 45 26.46 -10.49 29.69
N LEU A 46 25.49 -9.90 30.40
CA LEU A 46 25.75 -8.78 31.31
C LEU A 46 26.68 -9.19 32.46
N LYS A 47 26.42 -10.35 33.09
CA LYS A 47 27.29 -10.89 34.15
C LYS A 47 28.71 -11.17 33.67
N SER A 48 28.86 -11.75 32.48
CA SER A 48 30.18 -12.02 31.88
C SER A 48 30.99 -10.76 31.59
N ASN A 49 30.34 -9.60 31.46
CA ASN A 49 30.97 -8.29 31.28
C ASN A 49 30.98 -7.45 32.57
N SER A 50 30.85 -8.10 33.73
CA SER A 50 30.89 -7.46 35.06
C SER A 50 29.82 -6.38 35.28
N ILE A 51 28.71 -6.43 34.53
CA ILE A 51 27.54 -5.57 34.75
C ILE A 51 26.64 -6.25 35.78
N ILE A 52 26.35 -5.54 36.88
CA ILE A 52 25.42 -6.02 37.90
C ILE A 52 24.00 -5.94 37.33
N SER A 53 23.42 -7.11 37.06
CA SER A 53 22.06 -7.24 36.58
C SER A 53 21.23 -8.17 37.45
N LEU A 54 19.93 -7.93 37.46
CA LEU A 54 18.88 -8.83 37.95
C LEU A 54 18.08 -9.34 36.74
N LYS A 55 17.44 -10.49 36.90
CA LYS A 55 16.53 -11.04 35.87
C LYS A 55 15.21 -11.45 36.49
N ILE A 56 14.13 -11.34 35.70
CA ILE A 56 12.81 -11.83 36.08
C ILE A 56 12.01 -12.20 34.84
N HIS A 57 11.36 -13.36 34.88
CA HIS A 57 10.51 -13.86 33.81
C HIS A 57 9.46 -14.83 34.40
N GLU A 58 8.47 -15.24 33.62
CA GLU A 58 7.35 -16.09 34.09
C GLU A 58 7.81 -17.36 34.84
N GLY A 59 8.85 -18.04 34.35
CA GLY A 59 9.42 -19.22 35.03
C GLY A 59 10.41 -18.96 36.18
N SER A 60 10.56 -17.72 36.67
CA SER A 60 11.48 -17.40 37.76
C SER A 60 10.84 -17.69 39.12
N GLU A 61 11.47 -18.54 39.95
CA GLU A 61 11.06 -18.78 41.36
C GLU A 61 11.48 -17.65 42.33
N PHE A 62 11.99 -16.53 41.81
CA PHE A 62 12.58 -15.46 42.62
C PHE A 62 11.55 -14.59 43.33
N ASP A 63 11.89 -14.16 44.55
CA ASP A 63 11.08 -13.25 45.35
C ASP A 63 11.07 -11.84 44.69
N PHE A 64 9.93 -11.46 44.11
CA PHE A 64 9.67 -10.10 43.58
C PHE A 64 10.10 -9.01 44.57
N LYS A 65 9.96 -9.30 45.87
CA LYS A 65 10.38 -8.41 46.96
C LYS A 65 11.87 -8.13 46.93
N TYR A 66 12.71 -9.14 46.70
CA TYR A 66 14.16 -8.96 46.61
C TYR A 66 14.55 -8.04 45.45
N ILE A 67 13.91 -8.20 44.29
CA ILE A 67 14.20 -7.37 43.11
C ILE A 67 13.81 -5.92 43.37
N LEU A 68 12.65 -5.68 43.98
CA LEU A 68 12.21 -4.34 44.35
C LEU A 68 13.10 -3.72 45.44
N GLU A 69 13.54 -4.50 46.41
CA GLU A 69 14.50 -4.06 47.42
C GLU A 69 15.84 -3.64 46.79
N GLN A 70 16.35 -4.38 45.79
CA GLN A 70 17.54 -3.96 45.05
C GLN A 70 17.26 -2.71 44.19
N TRP A 71 16.11 -2.63 43.52
CA TRP A 71 15.76 -1.48 42.67
C TRP A 71 15.65 -0.16 43.45
N THR A 72 15.14 -0.24 44.69
CA THR A 72 14.92 0.93 45.56
C THR A 72 16.13 1.28 46.42
N LYS A 73 17.14 0.40 46.48
CA LYS A 73 18.35 0.62 47.28
C LYS A 73 19.08 1.89 46.83
N LYS A 74 19.51 2.70 47.80
CA LYS A 74 20.35 3.87 47.51
C LYS A 74 21.76 3.39 47.16
N TYR A 75 22.17 3.64 45.93
CA TYR A 75 23.54 3.39 45.48
C TYR A 75 24.34 4.68 45.42
N SER A 76 25.67 4.58 45.50
CA SER A 76 26.57 5.71 45.26
C SER A 76 26.45 6.22 43.83
N SER A 77 26.70 7.51 43.62
CA SER A 77 26.74 8.14 42.29
C SER A 77 27.57 7.30 41.31
N GLY A 78 27.04 7.04 40.11
CA GLY A 78 27.68 6.21 39.08
C GLY A 78 27.34 4.72 39.12
N THR A 79 26.58 4.23 40.10
CA THR A 79 26.13 2.82 40.10
C THR A 79 24.90 2.64 39.22
N ARG A 80 24.92 1.61 38.35
CA ARG A 80 23.78 1.27 37.47
C ARG A 80 23.03 0.06 38.01
N VAL A 81 21.70 0.11 37.93
CA VAL A 81 20.83 -1.03 38.25
C VAL A 81 20.16 -1.48 36.96
N VAL A 82 20.47 -2.70 36.52
CA VAL A 82 19.89 -3.27 35.30
C VAL A 82 18.96 -4.43 35.67
N ILE A 83 17.71 -4.37 35.23
CA ILE A 83 16.78 -5.50 35.32
C ILE A 83 16.48 -5.99 33.90
N VAL A 84 16.71 -7.28 33.66
CA VAL A 84 16.31 -7.97 32.43
C VAL A 84 14.98 -8.65 32.67
N LEU A 85 13.97 -8.36 31.85
CA LEU A 85 12.62 -8.87 32.09
C LEU A 85 11.81 -9.19 30.83
N THR A 86 10.90 -10.15 30.97
CA THR A 86 9.81 -10.37 30.00
C THR A 86 8.62 -9.49 30.31
N ASP A 87 7.78 -9.24 29.30
CA ASP A 87 6.65 -8.31 29.39
C ASP A 87 5.63 -8.68 30.48
N ASP A 88 5.42 -9.98 30.73
CA ASP A 88 4.44 -10.48 31.71
C ASP A 88 4.76 -10.07 33.15
N CYS A 89 6.02 -9.77 33.45
CA CYS A 89 6.47 -9.39 34.80
C CYS A 89 6.32 -7.89 35.08
N MET A 90 6.01 -7.08 34.08
CA MET A 90 5.97 -5.61 34.19
C MET A 90 4.96 -5.11 35.21
N GLN A 91 3.72 -5.60 35.12
CA GLN A 91 2.63 -5.13 35.96
C GLN A 91 2.88 -5.45 37.44
N SER A 92 3.44 -6.63 37.71
CA SER A 92 3.76 -7.08 39.07
C SER A 92 4.88 -6.28 39.72
N LEU A 93 5.80 -5.72 38.94
CA LEU A 93 6.90 -4.89 39.45
C LEU A 93 6.46 -3.45 39.75
N GLY A 94 5.50 -2.90 39.00
CA GLY A 94 5.00 -1.54 39.24
C GLY A 94 6.07 -0.43 39.19
N ILE A 95 7.19 -0.67 38.48
CA ILE A 95 8.28 0.29 38.34
C ILE A 95 7.83 1.44 37.44
N THR A 96 8.00 2.67 37.88
CA THR A 96 7.65 3.92 37.17
C THR A 96 8.81 4.92 37.06
N ASP A 97 9.91 4.69 37.79
CA ASP A 97 11.06 5.57 37.93
C ASP A 97 12.30 5.11 37.14
N ALA A 98 12.12 4.24 36.14
CA ALA A 98 13.21 3.86 35.25
C ALA A 98 13.70 5.07 34.43
N THR A 99 15.01 5.26 34.37
CA THR A 99 15.64 6.32 33.57
C THR A 99 15.88 5.90 32.13
N CYS A 100 15.98 4.58 31.89
CA CYS A 100 16.23 4.02 30.57
C CYS A 100 15.44 2.72 30.38
N VAL A 101 14.81 2.59 29.22
CA VAL A 101 14.13 1.37 28.77
C VAL A 101 14.78 0.93 27.47
N ILE A 102 15.32 -0.29 27.45
CA ILE A 102 15.93 -0.90 26.28
C ILE A 102 14.99 -1.99 25.77
N HIS A 103 14.50 -1.81 24.55
CA HIS A 103 13.71 -2.79 23.82
C HIS A 103 14.68 -3.74 23.11
N PHE A 104 15.19 -4.75 23.83
CA PHE A 104 16.09 -5.75 23.24
C PHE A 104 15.34 -6.60 22.21
N SER A 105 14.09 -6.96 22.52
CA SER A 105 13.13 -7.45 21.53
C SER A 105 12.00 -6.47 21.29
N PHE A 106 11.46 -6.48 20.07
CA PHE A 106 10.44 -5.52 19.65
C PHE A 106 9.06 -5.88 20.23
N PRO A 107 8.38 -4.94 20.92
CA PRO A 107 7.04 -5.17 21.44
C PRO A 107 5.94 -4.93 20.39
N SER A 108 4.75 -5.48 20.64
CA SER A 108 3.54 -4.98 19.96
C SER A 108 3.26 -3.52 20.37
N PRO A 109 2.53 -2.73 19.55
CA PRO A 109 2.23 -1.33 19.89
C PRO A 109 1.56 -1.14 21.26
N ARG A 110 0.71 -2.09 21.68
CA ARG A 110 0.06 -2.08 23.00
C ARG A 110 1.07 -2.23 24.13
N ILE A 111 1.99 -3.20 24.01
CA ILE A 111 3.03 -3.48 25.00
C ILE A 111 4.06 -2.34 25.03
N PHE A 112 4.34 -1.73 23.87
CA PHE A 112 5.28 -0.63 23.77
C PHE A 112 4.93 0.52 24.72
N GLY A 113 3.67 0.97 24.73
CA GLY A 113 3.20 2.01 25.65
C GLY A 113 3.35 1.61 27.12
N GLN A 114 3.10 0.33 27.45
CA GLN A 114 3.30 -0.18 28.81
C GLN A 114 4.78 -0.14 29.22
N ARG A 115 5.70 -0.49 28.32
CA ARG A 115 7.16 -0.44 28.60
C ARG A 115 7.61 0.99 28.85
N LEU A 116 7.06 1.95 28.12
CA LEU A 116 7.34 3.37 28.33
C LEU A 116 6.77 3.90 29.66
N HIS A 117 5.63 3.38 30.11
CA HIS A 117 5.04 3.77 31.40
C HIS A 117 6.00 3.52 32.58
N SER A 118 6.94 2.58 32.45
CA SER A 118 7.97 2.36 33.46
C SER A 118 8.95 3.51 33.68
N MET A 119 8.92 4.53 32.83
CA MET A 119 9.69 5.76 32.97
C MET A 119 8.81 6.99 33.29
N SER A 120 7.53 6.78 33.62
CA SER A 120 6.55 7.87 33.76
C SER A 120 6.92 8.93 34.79
N ASP A 121 7.61 8.57 35.87
CA ASP A 121 8.09 9.54 36.88
C ASP A 121 9.19 10.45 36.33
N ASN A 122 9.88 10.03 35.26
CA ASN A 122 10.95 10.77 34.60
C ASN A 122 10.48 11.51 33.33
N PHE A 123 9.19 11.44 32.98
CA PHE A 123 8.65 12.26 31.90
C PHE A 123 8.48 13.70 32.37
N CYS A 124 9.09 14.65 31.65
CA CYS A 124 8.99 16.06 31.99
C CYS A 124 7.53 16.54 31.89
N ASN A 125 6.95 16.96 33.01
CA ASN A 125 5.72 17.74 33.02
C ASN A 125 6.07 19.17 32.58
N VAL A 126 5.75 19.53 31.33
CA VAL A 126 6.01 20.86 30.75
C VAL A 126 5.24 22.00 31.45
N ILE A 127 4.46 21.71 32.50
CA ILE A 127 3.79 22.73 33.31
C ILE A 127 4.59 22.97 34.58
N LYS A 128 5.58 23.88 34.51
CA LYS A 128 5.88 24.83 35.59
C LYS A 128 6.97 25.82 35.17
N ASP A 129 6.55 27.07 35.04
CA ASP A 129 7.38 28.25 35.31
C ASP A 129 8.11 28.05 36.65
N SER A 130 9.41 27.82 36.63
CA SER A 130 10.31 28.26 37.70
C SER A 130 11.76 28.06 37.31
N SER A 131 12.48 29.18 37.34
CA SER A 131 13.90 29.38 37.17
C SER A 131 14.76 28.65 38.20
N VAL A 132 15.07 27.37 37.98
CA VAL A 132 16.24 26.70 38.58
C VAL A 132 16.77 25.67 37.59
N ASP A 133 18.07 25.74 37.25
CA ASP A 133 18.82 24.73 36.50
C ASP A 133 18.83 23.39 37.28
N GLN A 134 17.74 22.63 37.20
CA GLN A 134 17.76 21.21 37.53
C GLN A 134 18.20 20.43 36.28
N GLU A 135 19.35 19.75 36.38
CA GLU A 135 19.73 18.71 35.43
C GLU A 135 18.67 17.60 35.48
N TYR A 136 17.63 17.73 34.65
CA TYR A 136 16.63 16.68 34.49
C TYR A 136 17.29 15.48 33.80
N THR A 137 17.30 14.33 34.47
CA THR A 137 17.65 13.05 33.84
C THR A 137 16.67 12.76 32.71
N LYS A 138 17.12 12.91 31.46
CA LYS A 138 16.30 12.66 30.27
C LYS A 138 15.95 11.17 30.18
N ALA A 139 14.69 10.82 30.42
CA ALA A 139 14.17 9.47 30.19
C ALA A 139 14.52 8.99 28.77
N ARG A 140 15.11 7.79 28.66
CA ARG A 140 15.66 7.27 27.40
C ARG A 140 15.05 5.92 27.04
N SER A 141 14.25 5.89 25.97
CA SER A 141 13.86 4.64 25.31
C SER A 141 14.84 4.32 24.17
N VAL A 142 15.37 3.10 24.14
CA VAL A 142 16.34 2.60 23.14
C VAL A 142 15.81 1.37 22.42
N PHE A 143 15.78 1.41 21.09
CA PHE A 143 15.41 0.26 20.26
C PHE A 143 16.64 -0.41 19.65
N LEU A 144 16.71 -1.73 19.75
CA LEU A 144 17.62 -2.55 18.95
C LEU A 144 16.84 -3.07 17.74
N LEU A 145 17.06 -2.47 16.58
CA LEU A 145 16.38 -2.84 15.34
C LEU A 145 17.25 -3.84 14.58
N THR A 146 16.71 -5.02 14.33
CA THR A 146 17.36 -6.13 13.64
C THR A 146 16.55 -6.59 12.43
N GLU A 147 17.16 -7.42 11.58
CA GLU A 147 16.51 -8.07 10.43
C GLU A 147 15.21 -8.80 10.80
N ASP A 148 15.13 -9.38 12.00
CA ASP A 148 13.95 -10.11 12.49
C ASP A 148 12.72 -9.20 12.71
N ASN A 149 12.95 -7.89 12.87
CA ASN A 149 11.91 -6.90 13.13
C ASN A 149 11.97 -5.72 12.14
N ALA A 150 12.56 -5.95 10.97
CA ALA A 150 12.68 -4.98 9.88
C ALA A 150 11.34 -4.35 9.48
N CYS A 151 10.24 -5.12 9.56
CA CYS A 151 8.88 -4.65 9.25
C CYS A 151 8.45 -3.43 10.09
N HIS A 152 9.06 -3.19 11.25
CA HIS A 152 8.76 -2.05 12.11
C HIS A 152 9.59 -0.79 11.79
N ALA A 153 10.68 -0.91 11.01
CA ALA A 153 11.61 0.18 10.72
C ALA A 153 10.91 1.44 10.19
N LEU A 154 10.02 1.27 9.21
CA LEU A 154 9.26 2.37 8.59
C LEU A 154 8.28 3.02 9.57
N GLY A 155 7.68 2.23 10.47
CA GLY A 155 6.79 2.73 11.52
C GLY A 155 7.55 3.59 12.53
N ILE A 156 8.74 3.14 12.93
CA ILE A 156 9.63 3.87 13.83
C ILE A 156 10.12 5.16 13.18
N LEU A 157 10.54 5.11 11.91
CA LEU A 157 10.96 6.29 11.17
C LEU A 157 9.86 7.36 11.15
N ARG A 158 8.62 6.98 10.82
CA ARG A 158 7.46 7.88 10.84
C ARG A 158 7.18 8.44 12.23
N TYR A 159 7.26 7.59 13.26
CA TYR A 159 7.07 8.01 14.63
C TYR A 159 8.10 9.07 15.05
N LEU A 160 9.37 8.88 14.72
CA LEU A 160 10.42 9.85 15.01
C LEU A 160 10.26 11.14 14.20
N GLN A 161 9.86 11.06 12.93
CA GLN A 161 9.57 12.22 12.09
C GLN A 161 8.43 13.06 12.68
N HIS A 162 7.33 12.42 13.10
CA HIS A 162 6.20 13.11 13.72
C HIS A 162 6.55 13.71 15.09
N ALA A 163 7.46 13.08 15.82
CA ALA A 163 7.94 13.57 17.10
C ALA A 163 9.04 14.64 16.97
N GLU A 164 9.40 15.05 15.74
CA GLU A 164 10.51 15.96 15.45
C GLU A 164 11.83 15.52 16.13
N ALA A 165 12.00 14.20 16.28
CA ALA A 165 13.15 13.63 16.94
C ALA A 165 14.36 13.54 15.99
N GLU A 166 15.56 13.51 16.54
CA GLU A 166 16.77 13.19 15.78
C GLU A 166 16.67 11.75 15.23
N ILE A 167 16.85 11.62 13.92
CA ILE A 167 16.76 10.35 13.20
C ILE A 167 18.18 9.91 12.83
N PRO A 168 18.64 8.73 13.28
CA PRO A 168 19.94 8.19 12.88
C PRO A 168 20.01 7.99 11.35
N PRO A 169 21.08 8.43 10.66
CA PRO A 169 21.26 8.19 9.22
C PRO A 169 21.13 6.71 8.84
N GLU A 170 21.64 5.81 9.69
CA GLU A 170 21.57 4.37 9.48
C GLU A 170 20.13 3.85 9.44
N LEU A 171 19.19 4.52 10.14
CA LEU A 171 17.77 4.17 10.10
C LEU A 171 17.13 4.55 8.76
N TYR A 172 17.57 5.64 8.12
CA TYR A 172 17.10 5.98 6.77
C TYR A 172 17.52 4.90 5.77
N ASP A 173 18.81 4.55 5.75
CA ASP A 173 19.37 3.54 4.84
C ASP A 173 18.72 2.18 5.07
N TYR A 174 18.56 1.79 6.33
CA TYR A 174 17.91 0.53 6.70
C TYR A 174 16.44 0.49 6.25
N SER A 175 15.70 1.58 6.49
CA SER A 175 14.29 1.68 6.08
C SER A 175 14.11 1.67 4.57
N ALA A 176 15.02 2.31 3.82
CA ALA A 176 15.03 2.29 2.36
C ALA A 176 15.22 0.87 1.82
N LYS A 177 16.23 0.13 2.33
CA LYS A 177 16.49 -1.26 1.95
C LYS A 177 15.32 -2.19 2.28
N THR A 178 14.69 -2.00 3.44
CA THR A 178 13.50 -2.78 3.80
C THR A 178 12.35 -2.50 2.84
N LEU A 179 12.13 -1.23 2.49
CA LEU A 179 11.09 -0.84 1.55
C LEU A 179 11.32 -1.44 0.15
N GLU A 180 12.57 -1.47 -0.33
CA GLU A 180 12.95 -2.12 -1.59
C GLU A 180 12.69 -3.62 -1.55
N ALA A 181 13.14 -4.31 -0.50
CA ALA A 181 12.92 -5.75 -0.36
C ALA A 181 11.43 -6.14 -0.25
N GLU A 182 10.60 -5.29 0.38
CA GLU A 182 9.14 -5.46 0.38
C GLU A 182 8.51 -5.18 -0.98
N GLU A 183 9.10 -4.28 -1.76
CA GLU A 183 8.65 -3.95 -3.11
C GLU A 183 8.94 -5.08 -4.10
N ASP A 184 10.10 -5.73 -4.00
CA ASP A 184 10.47 -6.90 -4.81
C ASP A 184 9.48 -8.07 -4.66
N LYS A 185 8.91 -8.23 -3.46
CA LYS A 185 7.88 -9.25 -3.19
C LYS A 185 6.55 -8.96 -3.92
N LYS A 186 6.35 -7.74 -4.41
CA LYS A 186 5.12 -7.29 -5.06
C LYS A 186 5.20 -7.29 -6.58
N LEU A 187 6.29 -7.77 -7.19
CA LEU A 187 6.48 -7.71 -8.65
C LEU A 187 5.36 -8.36 -9.49
N SER A 188 4.61 -9.32 -8.94
CA SER A 188 3.45 -9.95 -9.58
C SER A 188 2.11 -9.27 -9.29
N ARG A 189 2.08 -8.29 -8.38
CA ARG A 189 0.90 -7.49 -8.02
C ARG A 189 0.62 -6.44 -9.10
N PRO A 190 -0.63 -5.94 -9.21
CA PRO A 190 -0.92 -4.81 -10.08
C PRO A 190 -0.17 -3.56 -9.63
N LEU A 191 0.11 -2.65 -10.57
CA LEU A 191 0.66 -1.33 -10.26
C LEU A 191 -0.35 -0.53 -9.42
N CYS A 192 0.14 0.09 -8.34
CA CYS A 192 -0.65 0.86 -7.39
C CYS A 192 -1.56 1.87 -8.10
N ALA A 193 -2.87 1.80 -7.82
CA ALA A 193 -3.86 2.67 -8.45
C ALA A 193 -3.60 4.17 -8.17
N TYR A 194 -3.14 4.52 -6.97
CA TYR A 194 -2.82 5.91 -6.60
C TYR A 194 -1.58 6.42 -7.31
N LEU A 195 -0.55 5.57 -7.42
CA LEU A 195 0.63 5.88 -8.21
C LEU A 195 0.25 6.12 -9.67
N LYS A 196 -0.57 5.23 -10.25
CA LYS A 196 -1.10 5.40 -11.62
C LYS A 196 -1.89 6.69 -11.81
N THR A 197 -2.74 7.04 -10.85
CA THR A 197 -3.72 8.13 -11.04
C THR A 197 -3.17 9.51 -10.66
N PHE A 198 -2.20 9.56 -9.76
CA PHE A 198 -1.70 10.82 -9.19
C PHE A 198 -0.18 10.98 -9.26
N GLY A 199 0.56 9.95 -9.67
CA GLY A 199 2.02 9.94 -9.66
C GLY A 199 2.63 9.72 -8.26
N ILE A 200 1.81 9.54 -7.22
CA ILE A 200 2.28 9.34 -5.84
C ILE A 200 1.34 8.43 -5.04
N CYS A 201 1.92 7.56 -4.21
CA CYS A 201 1.21 6.78 -3.20
C CYS A 201 1.63 7.23 -1.81
N LYS A 202 0.75 7.95 -1.09
CA LYS A 202 1.02 8.43 0.28
C LYS A 202 1.25 7.29 1.26
N ASN A 203 0.59 6.15 1.02
CA ASN A 203 0.64 4.96 1.86
C ASN A 203 1.58 3.88 1.31
N ARG A 204 2.64 4.25 0.56
CA ARG A 204 3.58 3.31 -0.08
C ARG A 204 4.06 2.19 0.84
N THR A 205 4.34 2.51 2.11
CA THR A 205 4.89 1.56 3.10
C THR A 205 3.95 0.40 3.45
N VAL A 206 2.63 0.61 3.35
CA VAL A 206 1.60 -0.40 3.69
C VAL A 206 0.76 -0.80 2.48
N CYS A 207 1.07 -0.23 1.31
CA CYS A 207 0.31 -0.47 0.10
C CYS A 207 0.58 -1.90 -0.40
N PRO A 208 -0.48 -2.69 -0.68
CA PRO A 208 -0.35 -4.09 -1.10
C PRO A 208 0.09 -4.23 -2.57
N ASP A 209 -0.08 -3.17 -3.34
CA ASP A 209 0.25 -3.11 -4.76
C ASP A 209 1.68 -2.64 -4.97
N ARG A 210 2.23 -2.89 -6.17
CA ARG A 210 3.60 -2.50 -6.49
C ARG A 210 3.70 -1.03 -6.90
N HIS A 211 4.90 -0.48 -6.76
CA HIS A 211 5.33 0.87 -7.09
C HIS A 211 6.55 0.90 -8.00
N GLN A 212 6.95 -0.25 -8.56
CA GLN A 212 8.01 -0.36 -9.57
C GLN A 212 7.44 -0.98 -10.84
N VAL A 213 7.96 -0.56 -11.99
CA VAL A 213 7.61 -1.14 -13.28
C VAL A 213 8.24 -2.53 -13.42
N ASN A 214 7.43 -3.51 -13.81
CA ASN A 214 7.90 -4.84 -14.15
C ASN A 214 7.81 -5.04 -15.66
N LEU A 215 8.95 -4.92 -16.36
CA LEU A 215 9.00 -5.00 -17.83
C LEU A 215 8.43 -6.31 -18.40
N GLN A 216 8.38 -7.41 -17.64
CA GLN A 216 7.79 -8.65 -18.16
C GLN A 216 6.26 -8.58 -18.29
N ILE A 217 5.61 -7.79 -17.44
CA ILE A 217 4.15 -7.68 -17.33
C ILE A 217 3.65 -6.35 -17.92
N ASP A 218 4.46 -5.30 -17.81
CA ASP A 218 4.13 -3.93 -18.19
C ASP A 218 4.55 -3.57 -19.61
N VAL A 219 5.26 -4.46 -20.30
CA VAL A 219 5.49 -4.30 -21.74
C VAL A 219 4.17 -4.48 -22.48
N PRO A 220 3.82 -3.57 -23.41
CA PRO A 220 2.66 -3.70 -24.27
C PRO A 220 2.60 -5.03 -25.03
N GLN A 221 1.78 -6.00 -24.57
CA GLN A 221 1.59 -7.25 -25.30
C GLN A 221 0.50 -7.13 -26.39
N ASN A 222 -0.50 -6.27 -26.18
CA ASN A 222 -1.70 -6.15 -27.03
C ASN A 222 -2.15 -4.69 -27.18
N ILE A 223 -1.20 -3.77 -27.29
CA ILE A 223 -1.56 -2.42 -27.71
C ILE A 223 -1.99 -2.49 -29.19
N PRO A 224 -3.16 -1.95 -29.58
CA PRO A 224 -3.49 -1.81 -30.99
C PRO A 224 -2.34 -1.08 -31.68
N ASP A 225 -1.85 -1.61 -32.81
CA ASP A 225 -0.71 -1.09 -33.58
C ASP A 225 -0.70 0.45 -33.77
N LYS A 226 -1.87 1.08 -33.65
CA LYS A 226 -2.09 2.52 -33.74
C LYS A 226 -1.56 3.36 -32.57
N ILE A 227 -1.43 2.83 -31.36
CA ILE A 227 -0.81 3.59 -30.25
C ILE A 227 0.72 3.67 -30.46
N THR A 228 1.31 2.70 -31.16
CA THR A 228 2.74 2.63 -31.48
C THR A 228 3.11 3.34 -32.79
N GLN A 229 2.18 3.49 -33.74
CA GLN A 229 2.47 3.99 -35.09
C GLN A 229 2.40 5.52 -35.27
N THR A 230 1.90 6.28 -34.28
CA THR A 230 1.88 7.76 -34.37
C THR A 230 2.00 8.40 -32.99
N PRO A 231 2.89 9.38 -32.79
CA PRO A 231 2.77 10.23 -31.62
C PRO A 231 1.53 11.11 -31.80
N GLY A 232 0.48 10.87 -31.00
CA GLY A 232 -0.55 11.86 -30.76
C GLY A 232 -1.95 11.50 -31.23
N CYS A 233 -2.90 11.74 -30.33
CA CYS A 233 -4.34 11.79 -30.55
C CYS A 233 -5.01 10.50 -31.07
N VAL A 234 -5.70 9.80 -30.17
CA VAL A 234 -6.63 8.72 -30.49
C VAL A 234 -8.07 9.18 -30.30
N THR A 235 -8.99 8.59 -31.05
CA THR A 235 -10.42 8.66 -30.73
C THR A 235 -10.77 7.52 -29.79
N MET A 236 -11.39 7.83 -28.67
CA MET A 236 -11.75 6.86 -27.65
C MET A 236 -13.22 7.00 -27.22
N LEU A 237 -13.76 5.90 -26.71
CA LEU A 237 -15.12 5.80 -26.19
C LEU A 237 -15.05 5.27 -24.75
N PRO A 238 -15.24 6.12 -23.72
CA PRO A 238 -15.35 5.67 -22.33
C PRO A 238 -16.61 4.83 -22.13
N LEU A 239 -16.48 3.64 -21.55
CA LEU A 239 -17.59 2.69 -21.33
C LEU A 239 -17.84 2.44 -19.85
N HIS A 240 -16.79 2.42 -19.04
CA HIS A 240 -16.87 2.22 -17.59
C HIS A 240 -16.05 3.27 -16.86
N ILE A 241 -16.71 4.03 -16.00
CA ILE A 241 -16.10 5.13 -15.24
C ILE A 241 -15.80 4.60 -13.83
N VAL A 242 -14.51 4.53 -13.47
CA VAL A 242 -14.08 4.04 -12.16
C VAL A 242 -14.13 5.16 -11.13
N ASN A 243 -13.56 6.31 -11.48
CA ASN A 243 -13.60 7.54 -10.69
C ASN A 243 -13.47 8.75 -11.62
N ALA A 244 -13.31 9.95 -11.08
CA ALA A 244 -13.24 11.17 -11.87
C ALA A 244 -12.09 11.23 -12.90
N THR A 245 -11.02 10.43 -12.77
CA THR A 245 -9.85 10.47 -13.66
C THR A 245 -9.48 9.13 -14.28
N ASN A 246 -10.05 8.01 -13.83
CA ASN A 246 -9.73 6.67 -14.33
C ASN A 246 -10.98 6.02 -14.95
N TYR A 247 -10.85 5.62 -16.22
CA TYR A 247 -11.92 5.05 -17.01
C TYR A 247 -11.44 3.82 -17.78
N PHE A 248 -12.35 2.92 -18.12
CA PHE A 248 -12.14 1.92 -19.15
C PHE A 248 -12.99 2.25 -20.38
N GLY A 249 -12.43 2.02 -21.55
CA GLY A 249 -13.08 2.30 -22.81
C GLY A 249 -12.41 1.60 -23.97
N ARG A 250 -12.83 1.94 -25.19
CA ARG A 250 -12.23 1.43 -26.44
C ARG A 250 -11.58 2.55 -27.21
N ILE A 251 -10.54 2.22 -27.96
CA ILE A 251 -10.05 3.08 -29.04
C ILE A 251 -10.90 2.79 -30.27
N VAL A 252 -11.48 3.83 -30.85
CA VAL A 252 -12.39 3.72 -32.00
C VAL A 252 -11.64 4.14 -33.27
N ASP A 253 -11.64 3.26 -34.26
CA ASP A 253 -11.08 3.55 -35.57
C ASP A 253 -12.09 4.32 -36.42
N LYS A 254 -11.70 5.54 -36.87
CA LYS A 254 -12.54 6.39 -37.72
C LYS A 254 -12.82 5.77 -39.10
N GLN A 255 -11.96 4.88 -39.60
CA GLN A 255 -12.13 4.25 -40.91
C GLN A 255 -12.92 2.94 -40.83
N LYS A 256 -12.54 2.06 -39.89
CA LYS A 256 -13.18 0.75 -39.71
C LYS A 256 -13.03 0.23 -38.29
N ASP A 257 -14.06 0.40 -37.46
CA ASP A 257 -14.10 -0.17 -36.12
C ASP A 257 -14.37 -1.68 -36.15
N GLN A 258 -13.31 -2.48 -36.02
CA GLN A 258 -13.38 -3.94 -36.02
C GLN A 258 -14.25 -4.48 -34.87
N TYR A 259 -14.29 -3.80 -33.72
CA TYR A 259 -15.12 -4.24 -32.61
C TYR A 259 -16.60 -4.07 -32.92
N THR A 260 -16.99 -2.97 -33.56
CA THR A 260 -18.41 -2.75 -33.92
C THR A 260 -18.91 -3.87 -34.83
N ILE A 261 -18.11 -4.28 -35.81
CA ILE A 261 -18.41 -5.44 -36.68
C ILE A 261 -18.52 -6.73 -35.84
N LEU A 262 -17.55 -6.99 -34.97
CA LEU A 262 -17.56 -8.17 -34.10
C LEU A 262 -18.80 -8.20 -33.19
N ALA A 263 -19.17 -7.05 -32.61
CA ALA A 263 -20.30 -6.94 -31.72
C ALA A 263 -21.61 -7.29 -32.45
N GLU A 264 -21.80 -6.80 -33.68
CA GLU A 264 -22.93 -7.19 -34.53
C GLU A 264 -22.94 -8.69 -34.81
N GLU A 265 -21.81 -9.26 -35.22
CA GLU A 265 -21.70 -10.70 -35.51
C GLU A 265 -21.98 -11.59 -34.30
N ILE A 266 -21.48 -11.21 -33.11
CA ILE A 266 -21.72 -11.94 -31.85
C ILE A 266 -23.22 -11.89 -31.50
N ASN A 267 -23.84 -10.72 -31.59
CA ASN A 267 -25.25 -10.57 -31.28
C ASN A 267 -26.13 -11.35 -32.27
N GLU A 268 -25.84 -11.30 -33.57
CA GLU A 268 -26.54 -12.11 -34.58
C GLU A 268 -26.35 -13.62 -34.38
N TYR A 269 -25.15 -14.05 -33.99
CA TYR A 269 -24.88 -15.46 -33.72
C TYR A 269 -25.72 -15.98 -32.55
N PHE A 270 -25.73 -15.27 -31.42
CA PHE A 270 -26.44 -15.72 -30.23
C PHE A 270 -27.94 -15.45 -30.26
N LYS A 271 -28.47 -14.69 -31.24
CA LYS A 271 -29.93 -14.63 -31.48
C LYS A 271 -30.54 -16.01 -31.75
N LYS A 272 -29.78 -16.93 -32.35
CA LYS A 272 -30.24 -18.31 -32.62
C LYS A 272 -30.20 -19.13 -31.32
N PRO A 273 -31.34 -19.69 -30.83
CA PRO A 273 -31.37 -20.43 -29.56
C PRO A 273 -30.42 -21.63 -29.50
N CYS A 274 -30.22 -22.32 -30.62
CA CYS A 274 -29.30 -23.46 -30.73
C CYS A 274 -27.83 -23.10 -30.47
N ASN A 275 -27.46 -21.82 -30.58
CA ASN A 275 -26.10 -21.34 -30.34
C ASN A 275 -25.83 -20.96 -28.87
N LYS A 276 -26.88 -20.89 -28.04
CA LYS A 276 -26.77 -20.55 -26.61
C LYS A 276 -26.44 -21.79 -25.78
N ILE A 277 -25.22 -22.28 -25.95
CA ILE A 277 -24.73 -23.48 -25.28
C ILE A 277 -24.04 -23.08 -23.98
N SER A 278 -24.63 -23.43 -22.82
CA SER A 278 -24.01 -23.22 -21.51
C SER A 278 -22.76 -24.08 -21.33
N VAL A 279 -21.78 -23.52 -20.63
CA VAL A 279 -20.52 -24.20 -20.33
C VAL A 279 -20.67 -25.09 -19.09
N LYS A 280 -20.08 -26.30 -19.13
CA LYS A 280 -20.06 -27.21 -17.98
C LYS A 280 -18.86 -26.97 -17.06
N ASN A 281 -17.67 -26.86 -17.65
CA ASN A 281 -16.42 -26.66 -16.92
C ASN A 281 -15.91 -25.25 -17.18
N VAL A 282 -15.90 -24.43 -16.13
CA VAL A 282 -15.43 -23.05 -16.20
C VAL A 282 -13.97 -23.01 -15.80
N GLU A 283 -13.14 -22.39 -16.64
CA GLU A 283 -11.69 -22.31 -16.46
C GLU A 283 -11.28 -20.86 -16.19
N LYS A 284 -10.33 -20.67 -15.27
CA LYS A 284 -9.75 -19.36 -14.98
C LYS A 284 -8.96 -18.88 -16.19
N LEU A 285 -9.06 -17.59 -16.50
CA LEU A 285 -8.48 -16.89 -17.66
C LEU A 285 -9.08 -17.22 -19.04
N ALA A 286 -10.01 -18.17 -19.15
CA ALA A 286 -10.68 -18.50 -20.40
C ALA A 286 -11.77 -17.47 -20.80
N PHE A 287 -12.07 -17.40 -22.10
CA PHE A 287 -13.07 -16.50 -22.68
C PHE A 287 -14.42 -17.17 -22.93
N TYR A 288 -15.49 -16.44 -22.64
CA TYR A 288 -16.87 -16.89 -22.72
C TYR A 288 -17.79 -15.81 -23.30
N GLY A 289 -18.98 -16.23 -23.75
CA GLY A 289 -20.08 -15.34 -24.06
C GLY A 289 -20.97 -15.14 -22.84
N LEU A 290 -21.54 -13.96 -22.67
CA LEU A 290 -22.53 -13.68 -21.63
C LEU A 290 -23.66 -12.84 -22.20
N CYS A 291 -24.91 -13.22 -21.90
CA CYS A 291 -26.09 -12.44 -22.24
C CYS A 291 -26.42 -11.49 -21.10
N GLU A 292 -26.36 -10.18 -21.35
CA GLU A 292 -26.86 -9.15 -20.43
C GLU A 292 -28.03 -8.42 -21.10
N LYS A 293 -29.24 -8.63 -20.58
CA LYS A 293 -30.50 -8.17 -21.21
C LYS A 293 -30.63 -8.72 -22.64
N THR A 294 -30.38 -7.90 -23.64
CA THR A 294 -30.48 -8.23 -25.08
C THR A 294 -29.13 -8.24 -25.79
N LEU A 295 -28.05 -7.88 -25.09
CA LEU A 295 -26.70 -7.78 -25.66
C LEU A 295 -25.84 -8.95 -25.21
N PHE A 296 -24.97 -9.39 -26.11
CA PHE A 296 -24.00 -10.43 -25.85
C PHE A 296 -22.60 -9.86 -25.76
N HIS A 297 -21.88 -10.22 -24.70
CA HIS A 297 -20.55 -9.70 -24.38
C HIS A 297 -19.53 -10.84 -24.39
N ARG A 298 -18.28 -10.50 -24.77
CA ARG A 298 -17.13 -11.35 -24.48
C ARG A 298 -16.66 -11.08 -23.05
N VAL A 299 -16.50 -12.14 -22.28
CA VAL A 299 -16.07 -12.04 -20.88
C VAL A 299 -14.93 -13.02 -20.62
N GLN A 300 -14.06 -12.67 -19.66
CA GLN A 300 -12.99 -13.53 -19.17
C GLN A 300 -13.25 -13.87 -17.71
N VAL A 301 -13.07 -15.13 -17.32
CA VAL A 301 -13.12 -15.53 -15.91
C VAL A 301 -11.82 -15.12 -15.23
N VAL A 302 -11.93 -14.27 -14.21
CA VAL A 302 -10.80 -13.76 -13.43
C VAL A 302 -10.58 -14.60 -12.19
N ASP A 303 -11.65 -15.09 -11.58
CA ASP A 303 -11.55 -15.87 -10.35
C ASP A 303 -12.74 -16.82 -10.17
N ILE A 304 -12.47 -17.95 -9.52
CA ILE A 304 -13.44 -18.99 -9.17
C ILE A 304 -13.28 -19.23 -7.66
N SER A 305 -14.37 -19.13 -6.92
CA SER A 305 -14.33 -19.29 -5.46
C SER A 305 -14.08 -20.76 -5.11
N PRO A 306 -13.09 -21.08 -4.23
CA PRO A 306 -12.74 -22.47 -3.90
C PRO A 306 -13.87 -23.24 -3.19
N LYS A 307 -14.74 -22.55 -2.45
CA LYS A 307 -15.88 -23.16 -1.74
C LYS A 307 -17.03 -23.57 -2.66
N GLU A 308 -16.89 -23.27 -3.94
CA GLU A 308 -17.96 -23.22 -4.92
C GLU A 308 -17.71 -24.23 -6.07
N GLU A 309 -16.49 -24.77 -6.18
CA GLU A 309 -16.11 -25.80 -7.18
C GLU A 309 -16.85 -27.14 -7.00
N GLU A 310 -17.31 -27.45 -5.78
CA GLU A 310 -18.07 -28.69 -5.48
C GLU A 310 -19.57 -28.56 -5.82
N ASN A 311 -20.05 -27.35 -6.15
CA ASN A 311 -21.46 -27.10 -6.49
C ASN A 311 -21.63 -26.99 -8.01
N LEU A 312 -22.75 -27.51 -8.54
CA LEU A 312 -23.13 -27.36 -9.96
C LEU A 312 -23.43 -25.90 -10.34
N PHE A 313 -23.75 -25.05 -9.36
CA PHE A 313 -24.05 -23.63 -9.53
C PHE A 313 -23.18 -22.82 -8.57
N PHE A 314 -22.27 -22.05 -9.14
CA PHE A 314 -21.34 -21.23 -8.38
C PHE A 314 -21.14 -19.86 -9.01
N ASN A 315 -20.67 -18.91 -8.20
CA ASN A 315 -20.34 -17.58 -8.64
C ASN A 315 -18.94 -17.56 -9.23
N VAL A 316 -18.82 -16.85 -10.34
CA VAL A 316 -17.54 -16.59 -10.99
C VAL A 316 -17.35 -15.10 -11.14
N LYS A 317 -16.14 -14.65 -10.80
CA LYS A 317 -15.75 -13.27 -11.05
C LYS A 317 -15.33 -13.15 -12.50
N ILE A 318 -16.00 -12.30 -13.25
CA ILE A 318 -15.72 -12.08 -14.66
C ILE A 318 -15.28 -10.65 -14.93
N LYS A 319 -14.54 -10.48 -16.04
CA LYS A 319 -14.19 -9.19 -16.64
C LYS A 319 -14.79 -9.11 -18.03
N TYR A 320 -15.47 -8.00 -18.34
CA TYR A 320 -15.93 -7.70 -19.70
C TYR A 320 -14.73 -7.19 -20.49
N ILE A 321 -14.17 -8.04 -21.36
CA ILE A 321 -12.85 -7.78 -21.96
C ILE A 321 -12.85 -6.62 -22.96
N ASP A 322 -14.03 -6.17 -23.39
CA ASP A 322 -14.21 -5.07 -24.33
C ASP A 322 -14.76 -3.78 -23.67
N GLU A 323 -15.15 -3.84 -22.39
CA GLU A 323 -15.66 -2.70 -21.61
C GLU A 323 -14.80 -2.35 -20.39
N GLY A 324 -14.06 -3.32 -19.86
CA GLY A 324 -13.14 -3.18 -18.72
C GLY A 324 -13.76 -3.37 -17.33
N ARG A 325 -15.09 -3.31 -17.20
CA ARG A 325 -15.78 -3.56 -15.91
C ARG A 325 -15.70 -5.03 -15.48
N THR A 326 -15.90 -5.27 -14.18
CA THR A 326 -16.00 -6.62 -13.60
C THR A 326 -17.37 -6.85 -12.98
N SER A 327 -17.80 -8.12 -12.92
CA SER A 327 -19.05 -8.53 -12.28
C SER A 327 -18.92 -9.92 -11.67
N GLN A 328 -19.83 -10.24 -10.75
CA GLN A 328 -20.10 -11.62 -10.34
C GLN A 328 -21.28 -12.14 -11.16
N VAL A 329 -21.17 -13.36 -11.69
CA VAL A 329 -22.24 -14.03 -12.41
C VAL A 329 -22.28 -15.50 -12.01
N GLN A 330 -23.40 -16.16 -12.26
CA GLN A 330 -23.51 -17.60 -12.05
C GLN A 330 -22.83 -18.35 -13.20
N SER A 331 -22.14 -19.43 -12.90
CA SER A 331 -21.39 -20.26 -13.87
C SER A 331 -22.25 -20.70 -15.07
N TYR A 332 -23.51 -21.08 -14.83
CA TYR A 332 -24.44 -21.54 -15.87
C TYR A 332 -24.87 -20.45 -16.87
N GLN A 333 -24.65 -19.17 -16.54
CA GLN A 333 -24.93 -18.05 -17.44
C GLN A 333 -23.85 -17.89 -18.52
N LEU A 334 -22.67 -18.50 -18.33
CA LEU A 334 -21.59 -18.47 -19.30
C LEU A 334 -21.90 -19.37 -20.50
N LEU A 335 -21.76 -18.81 -21.69
CA LEU A 335 -21.96 -19.48 -22.96
C LEU A 335 -20.61 -19.80 -23.60
N HIS A 336 -20.56 -20.91 -24.32
CA HIS A 336 -19.41 -21.23 -25.16
C HIS A 336 -19.19 -20.12 -26.20
N LEU A 337 -17.98 -19.55 -26.24
CA LEU A 337 -17.60 -18.53 -27.20
C LEU A 337 -16.85 -19.17 -28.38
N PRO A 338 -17.43 -19.20 -29.60
CA PRO A 338 -16.74 -19.73 -30.78
C PRO A 338 -15.37 -19.11 -31.02
N ALA A 339 -14.39 -19.91 -31.46
CA ALA A 339 -13.01 -19.48 -31.69
C ALA A 339 -12.88 -18.25 -32.61
N ARG A 340 -13.74 -18.12 -33.63
CA ARG A 340 -13.78 -16.94 -34.52
C ARG A 340 -14.00 -15.62 -33.79
N PHE A 341 -14.70 -15.63 -32.65
CA PHE A 341 -14.94 -14.44 -31.83
C PHE A 341 -13.86 -14.20 -30.78
N GLN A 342 -12.88 -15.11 -30.68
CA GLN A 342 -11.69 -14.97 -29.83
C GLN A 342 -10.51 -14.38 -30.59
N CYS A 343 -10.56 -14.32 -31.93
CA CYS A 343 -9.47 -13.83 -32.77
C CYS A 343 -9.15 -12.34 -32.55
N LEU A 344 -10.16 -11.50 -32.30
CA LEU A 344 -9.93 -10.10 -31.96
C LEU A 344 -9.44 -10.02 -30.52
N PRO A 345 -8.34 -9.31 -30.20
CA PRO A 345 -7.89 -9.18 -28.82
C PRO A 345 -8.93 -8.44 -27.95
N PRO A 346 -8.84 -8.51 -26.61
CA PRO A 346 -9.57 -7.64 -25.70
C PRO A 346 -9.49 -6.17 -26.14
N GLN A 347 -10.62 -5.47 -26.19
CA GLN A 347 -10.67 -4.09 -26.67
C GLN A 347 -10.66 -3.03 -25.56
N ALA A 348 -10.87 -3.44 -24.31
CA ALA A 348 -10.89 -2.51 -23.18
C ALA A 348 -9.49 -1.99 -22.86
N VAL A 349 -9.31 -0.68 -22.90
CA VAL A 349 -8.10 0.05 -22.49
C VAL A 349 -8.41 0.87 -21.24
N GLU A 350 -7.50 0.88 -20.26
CA GLU A 350 -7.58 1.77 -19.10
C GLU A 350 -7.04 3.14 -19.49
N PHE A 351 -7.80 4.20 -19.25
CA PHE A 351 -7.43 5.58 -19.53
C PHE A 351 -7.35 6.38 -18.24
N VAL A 352 -6.26 7.14 -18.09
CA VAL A 352 -6.05 8.02 -16.95
C VAL A 352 -5.90 9.47 -17.41
N VAL A 353 -6.83 10.33 -17.00
CA VAL A 353 -6.76 11.78 -17.22
C VAL A 353 -5.70 12.38 -16.31
N CYS A 354 -4.76 13.09 -16.90
CA CYS A 354 -3.57 13.54 -16.20
C CYS A 354 -3.71 14.92 -15.56
N ARG A 355 -2.69 15.28 -14.77
CA ARG A 355 -2.52 16.62 -14.17
C ARG A 355 -3.70 17.14 -13.34
N VAL A 356 -4.45 16.26 -12.68
CA VAL A 356 -5.50 16.65 -11.74
C VAL A 356 -5.61 15.61 -10.62
N LYS A 357 -5.98 16.05 -9.41
CA LYS A 357 -6.15 15.22 -8.22
C LYS A 357 -7.24 15.79 -7.30
N PRO A 358 -7.77 15.01 -6.33
CA PRO A 358 -8.68 15.52 -5.31
C PRO A 358 -8.11 16.72 -4.55
N ILE A 359 -8.98 17.62 -4.11
CA ILE A 359 -8.62 18.78 -3.27
C ILE A 359 -8.17 18.34 -1.86
N ASP A 360 -7.57 19.26 -1.10
CA ASP A 360 -7.26 19.12 0.32
C ASP A 360 -6.46 17.87 0.72
N ASN A 361 -5.64 17.38 -0.22
CA ASN A 361 -4.81 16.20 0.01
C ASN A 361 -5.66 14.94 0.30
N GLU A 362 -6.90 14.90 -0.19
CA GLU A 362 -7.72 13.70 -0.19
C GLU A 362 -7.07 12.56 -1.01
N ILE A 363 -7.43 11.32 -0.67
CA ILE A 363 -6.91 10.12 -1.32
C ILE A 363 -7.88 9.63 -2.40
N GLU A 364 -9.18 9.79 -2.16
CA GLU A 364 -10.24 9.36 -3.05
C GLU A 364 -10.97 10.56 -3.66
N TRP A 365 -11.59 10.34 -4.82
CA TRP A 365 -12.44 11.34 -5.45
C TRP A 365 -13.80 11.39 -4.76
N ASP A 366 -14.30 12.60 -4.51
CA ASP A 366 -15.68 12.78 -4.04
C ASP A 366 -16.66 12.14 -5.04
N PRO A 367 -17.63 11.32 -4.58
CA PRO A 367 -18.60 10.65 -5.44
C PRO A 367 -19.38 11.60 -6.36
N LYS A 368 -19.61 12.86 -5.97
CA LYS A 368 -20.29 13.87 -6.79
C LYS A 368 -19.51 14.19 -8.06
N VAL A 369 -18.18 14.33 -7.96
CA VAL A 369 -17.31 14.57 -9.12
C VAL A 369 -17.35 13.35 -10.04
N THR A 370 -17.25 12.15 -9.47
CA THR A 370 -17.30 10.90 -10.24
C THR A 370 -18.63 10.76 -10.97
N HIS A 371 -19.76 11.06 -10.33
CA HIS A 371 -21.07 11.01 -10.95
C HIS A 371 -21.23 12.06 -12.07
N TYR A 372 -20.81 13.30 -11.81
CA TYR A 372 -20.83 14.37 -12.80
C TYR A 372 -20.06 13.98 -14.07
N ILE A 373 -18.81 13.50 -13.90
CA ILE A 373 -17.97 13.08 -15.02
C ILE A 373 -18.57 11.85 -15.71
N ASN A 374 -19.12 10.89 -14.96
CA ASN A 374 -19.77 9.72 -15.54
C ASN A 374 -20.89 10.11 -16.51
N ASP A 375 -21.78 10.99 -16.09
CA ASP A 375 -22.92 11.43 -16.91
C ASP A 375 -22.46 12.28 -18.10
N LYS A 376 -21.35 13.01 -17.93
CA LYS A 376 -20.77 13.84 -18.99
C LYS A 376 -20.14 12.99 -20.09
N ILE A 377 -19.32 11.98 -19.76
CA ILE A 377 -18.39 11.37 -20.73
C ILE A 377 -18.77 9.94 -21.17
N LYS A 378 -19.55 9.19 -20.37
CA LYS A 378 -19.82 7.78 -20.65
C LYS A 378 -20.58 7.61 -21.97
N GLY A 379 -20.08 6.74 -22.82
CA GLY A 379 -20.69 6.43 -24.12
C GLY A 379 -20.57 7.52 -25.17
N LYS A 380 -19.78 8.58 -24.93
CA LYS A 380 -19.53 9.67 -25.90
C LYS A 380 -18.12 9.61 -26.45
N LEU A 381 -17.96 10.03 -27.70
CA LEU A 381 -16.65 10.06 -28.35
C LEU A 381 -15.78 11.19 -27.80
N HIS A 382 -14.51 10.89 -27.62
CA HIS A 382 -13.50 11.85 -27.19
C HIS A 382 -12.25 11.73 -28.05
N GLU A 383 -11.59 12.84 -28.31
CA GLU A 383 -10.21 12.86 -28.78
C GLU A 383 -9.26 13.02 -27.60
N ALA A 384 -8.28 12.12 -27.51
CA ALA A 384 -7.38 12.05 -26.38
C ALA A 384 -5.94 11.94 -26.85
N LYS A 385 -5.08 12.87 -26.39
CA LYS A 385 -3.65 12.81 -26.66
C LYS A 385 -2.99 11.88 -25.65
N ILE A 386 -2.44 10.77 -26.11
CA ILE A 386 -1.67 9.86 -25.26
C ILE A 386 -0.32 10.51 -24.95
N VAL A 387 0.01 10.61 -23.66
CA VAL A 387 1.28 11.18 -23.16
C VAL A 387 2.19 10.14 -22.53
N HIS A 388 1.64 9.02 -22.08
CA HIS A 388 2.39 7.88 -21.57
C HIS A 388 1.57 6.59 -21.68
N THR A 389 2.24 5.45 -21.75
CA THR A 389 1.61 4.12 -21.86
C THR A 389 2.38 3.10 -21.05
N LEU A 390 1.67 2.22 -20.34
CA LEU A 390 2.23 1.12 -19.59
C LEU A 390 1.25 -0.05 -19.63
N GLY A 391 1.67 -1.20 -20.15
CA GLY A 391 0.78 -2.34 -20.39
C GLY A 391 -0.46 -1.94 -21.20
N ASN A 392 -1.64 -2.07 -20.58
CA ASN A 392 -2.94 -1.72 -21.16
C ASN A 392 -3.52 -0.40 -20.60
N THR A 393 -2.67 0.42 -19.98
CA THR A 393 -3.03 1.71 -19.41
C THR A 393 -2.44 2.83 -20.27
N ALA A 394 -3.28 3.80 -20.65
CA ALA A 394 -2.91 4.99 -21.41
C ALA A 394 -3.20 6.25 -20.58
N TRP A 395 -2.17 7.05 -20.36
CA TRP A 395 -2.29 8.37 -19.75
C TRP A 395 -2.57 9.39 -20.83
N VAL A 396 -3.62 10.20 -20.63
CA VAL A 396 -4.13 11.12 -21.64
C VAL A 396 -4.14 12.56 -21.15
N ASP A 397 -3.67 13.45 -22.02
CA ASP A 397 -3.63 14.89 -21.79
C ASP A 397 -3.38 15.71 -23.08
N PRO A 398 -4.36 16.47 -23.60
CA PRO A 398 -5.74 16.59 -23.11
C PRO A 398 -6.65 15.42 -23.54
N MET A 399 -7.80 15.30 -22.88
CA MET A 399 -8.95 14.49 -23.31
C MET A 399 -10.15 15.42 -23.53
N VAL A 400 -10.70 15.43 -24.74
CA VAL A 400 -11.67 16.43 -25.20
C VAL A 400 -12.89 15.73 -25.79
N GLY A 401 -14.10 16.11 -25.35
CA GLY A 401 -15.35 15.62 -25.93
C GLY A 401 -15.55 16.20 -27.32
N ILE A 402 -16.00 15.38 -28.27
CA ILE A 402 -16.22 15.80 -29.65
C ILE A 402 -17.70 15.67 -30.06
N GLU A 403 -18.20 16.69 -30.74
CA GLU A 403 -19.48 16.66 -31.44
C GLU A 403 -19.23 16.47 -32.94
N LEU A 404 -19.90 15.49 -33.56
CA LEU A 404 -19.83 15.30 -35.01
C LEU A 404 -20.95 16.10 -35.67
N LEU A 405 -20.57 17.10 -36.47
CA LEU A 405 -21.51 17.86 -37.30
C LEU A 405 -21.69 17.11 -38.62
N SER A 406 -22.70 16.24 -38.65
CA SER A 406 -23.05 15.34 -39.77
C SER A 406 -23.13 16.07 -41.12
N ASP A 407 -23.65 17.30 -41.12
CA ASP A 407 -23.90 18.09 -42.32
C ASP A 407 -22.62 18.67 -42.94
N LEU A 408 -21.55 18.79 -42.15
CA LEU A 408 -20.30 19.47 -42.52
C LEU A 408 -19.09 18.54 -42.53
N LYS A 409 -19.25 17.26 -42.16
CA LYS A 409 -18.15 16.27 -41.99
C LYS A 409 -17.01 16.81 -41.11
N MET A 410 -17.33 17.65 -40.13
CA MET A 410 -16.38 18.26 -39.21
C MET A 410 -16.70 17.85 -37.77
N SER A 411 -15.67 17.82 -36.92
CA SER A 411 -15.81 17.62 -35.49
C SER A 411 -15.45 18.89 -34.73
N VAL A 412 -16.23 19.24 -33.71
CA VAL A 412 -15.97 20.39 -32.83
C VAL A 412 -15.66 19.88 -31.42
N ASN A 413 -14.69 20.53 -30.78
CA ASN A 413 -14.33 20.27 -29.39
C ASN A 413 -15.35 20.95 -28.47
N GLU A 414 -16.08 20.19 -27.67
CA GLU A 414 -17.08 20.73 -26.74
C GLU A 414 -16.46 21.13 -25.39
N TYR A 415 -15.74 20.21 -24.76
CA TYR A 415 -15.22 20.37 -23.40
C TYR A 415 -13.93 19.57 -23.19
N ASN A 416 -13.10 20.00 -22.26
CA ASN A 416 -11.94 19.27 -21.79
C ASN A 416 -12.26 18.60 -20.45
N VAL A 417 -12.09 17.27 -20.35
CA VAL A 417 -12.48 16.49 -19.16
C VAL A 417 -11.75 16.98 -17.90
N ARG A 418 -10.46 17.35 -18.00
CA ARG A 418 -9.71 17.91 -16.86
C ARG A 418 -10.31 19.25 -16.41
N SER A 419 -10.69 20.12 -17.35
CA SER A 419 -11.34 21.39 -17.02
C SER A 419 -12.71 21.18 -16.36
N GLU A 420 -13.47 20.19 -16.84
CA GLU A 420 -14.75 19.80 -16.22
C GLU A 420 -14.55 19.36 -14.76
N ILE A 421 -13.54 18.52 -14.47
CA ILE A 421 -13.20 18.10 -13.10
C ILE A 421 -12.86 19.32 -12.24
N LEU A 422 -12.00 20.22 -12.71
CA LEU A 422 -11.59 21.41 -11.96
C LEU A 422 -12.75 22.37 -11.69
N SER A 423 -13.71 22.48 -12.62
CA SER A 423 -14.88 23.35 -12.48
C SER A 423 -15.80 22.94 -11.33
N THR A 424 -15.71 21.69 -10.85
CA THR A 424 -16.48 21.23 -9.68
C THR A 424 -16.01 21.87 -8.36
N GLY A 425 -14.82 22.48 -8.33
CA GLY A 425 -14.19 22.99 -7.10
C GLY A 425 -13.64 21.92 -6.16
N LEU A 426 -13.78 20.64 -6.50
CA LEU A 426 -13.33 19.49 -5.70
C LEU A 426 -12.08 18.80 -6.29
N GLY A 427 -11.51 19.38 -7.34
CA GLY A 427 -10.24 18.95 -7.94
C GLY A 427 -9.24 20.10 -7.96
N THR A 428 -7.95 19.76 -7.89
CA THR A 428 -6.83 20.70 -7.99
C THR A 428 -5.77 20.21 -8.97
N ASP A 429 -4.90 21.11 -9.40
CA ASP A 429 -3.84 20.81 -10.35
C ASP A 429 -2.82 19.80 -9.77
N ASN A 430 -2.26 18.98 -10.66
CA ASN A 430 -1.22 18.00 -10.32
C ASN A 430 -0.11 17.99 -11.37
N PRO A 431 0.67 19.08 -11.50
CA PRO A 431 1.61 19.24 -12.61
C PRO A 431 2.71 18.17 -12.65
N GLU A 432 3.08 17.63 -11.49
CA GLU A 432 4.13 16.63 -11.36
C GLU A 432 3.71 15.21 -11.78
N HIS A 433 2.41 14.97 -12.00
CA HIS A 433 1.87 13.62 -12.21
C HIS A 433 2.69 12.79 -13.21
N ILE A 434 2.87 13.29 -14.44
CA ILE A 434 3.60 12.57 -15.49
C ILE A 434 5.09 12.45 -15.17
N THR A 435 5.70 13.50 -14.64
CA THR A 435 7.13 13.49 -14.31
C THR A 435 7.44 12.48 -13.21
N GLN A 436 6.53 12.25 -12.25
CA GLN A 436 6.72 11.21 -11.23
C GLN A 436 6.54 9.81 -11.81
N LEU A 437 5.59 9.60 -12.73
CA LEU A 437 5.41 8.32 -13.43
C LEU A 437 6.63 7.95 -14.29
N GLN A 438 7.27 8.92 -14.93
CA GLN A 438 8.45 8.70 -15.76
C GLN A 438 9.71 8.30 -14.97
N LYS A 439 9.69 8.42 -13.64
CA LYS A 439 10.80 8.00 -12.77
C LYS A 439 10.74 6.52 -12.36
N LEU A 440 9.65 5.83 -12.71
CA LEU A 440 9.35 4.47 -12.25
C LEU A 440 10.09 3.37 -13.01
#